data_AF-A0A9D4X2B8-F1
#
_entry.id   AF-A0A9D4X2B8-F1
#
_cell.length_a   1.000
_cell.length_b   1.000
_cell.length_c   1.000
_cell.angle_alpha   90.00
_cell.angle_beta   90.00
_cell.angle_gamma   90.00
#
_symmetry.space_group_name_H-M   'P 1'
#
loop_
_entity.id
_entity.type
_entity.pdbx_description
1 polymer ?
#
loop_
_entity_poly.entity_id
_entity_poly.type
_entity_poly.pdbx_seq_one_letter_code
_entity_poly.pdbx_strand_id
1 'polypeptide(L)'
;SDGFLKLVGMKLPDTSKSWFNKSINLEECERLCLRNCSCTAYANLDIRDGGSGCLIWFNNILDVKKLSYGGQDFYMRVAASELGANTDLKKKKLAGILVGCIMSVVIMIILGVA
;
A
#
# COMPACT_ATOMS: atom_id res chain seq x y z
N SER A 1 -15.33 9.18 -5.10
CA SER A 1 -14.06 9.19 -5.86
C SER A 1 -13.21 8.04 -5.37
N ASP A 2 -12.33 7.55 -6.24
CA ASP A 2 -11.40 6.47 -5.91
C ASP A 2 -9.99 7.02 -5.75
N GLY A 3 -9.13 6.21 -5.14
CA GLY A 3 -7.69 6.45 -5.12
C GLY A 3 -6.94 5.13 -4.99
N PHE A 4 -5.64 5.20 -4.68
CA PHE A 4 -4.79 4.00 -4.61
C PHE A 4 -4.15 3.81 -3.26
N LEU A 5 -4.25 2.59 -2.76
CA LEU A 5 -3.50 2.12 -1.62
C LEU A 5 -2.17 1.53 -2.10
N LYS A 6 -1.06 2.13 -1.68
CA LYS A 6 0.29 1.61 -1.94
C LYS A 6 0.59 0.43 -1.03
N LEU A 7 0.80 -0.74 -1.63
CA LEU A 7 1.20 -1.98 -0.97
C LEU A 7 2.64 -2.33 -1.37
N VAL A 8 3.55 -2.33 -0.41
CA VAL A 8 5.00 -2.55 -0.64
C VAL A 8 5.33 -4.04 -0.56
N GLY A 9 6.34 -4.51 -1.30
CA GLY A 9 6.91 -5.86 -1.15
C GLY A 9 5.93 -6.97 -1.50
N MET A 10 5.15 -6.76 -2.56
CA MET A 10 4.13 -7.67 -3.03
C MET A 10 4.68 -8.56 -4.15
N LYS A 11 4.25 -9.83 -4.16
CA LYS A 11 4.15 -10.64 -5.36
C LYS A 11 2.94 -10.10 -6.13
N LEU A 12 3.17 -9.75 -7.39
CA LEU A 12 2.12 -9.27 -8.28
C LEU A 12 1.10 -10.38 -8.59
N PRO A 13 -0.18 -10.02 -8.81
CA PRO A 13 -1.20 -10.98 -9.18
C PRO A 13 -0.95 -11.56 -10.58
N ASP A 14 -1.70 -12.63 -10.91
CA ASP A 14 -1.72 -13.19 -12.27
C ASP A 14 -1.98 -12.11 -13.34
N THR A 15 -1.27 -12.21 -14.47
CA THR A 15 -1.27 -11.19 -15.52
C THR A 15 -2.20 -11.51 -16.69
N SER A 16 -3.07 -12.53 -16.60
CA SER A 16 -4.00 -12.90 -17.69
C SER A 16 -4.99 -11.80 -18.06
N LYS A 17 -5.39 -10.97 -17.09
CA LYS A 17 -6.27 -9.80 -17.27
C LYS A 17 -5.50 -8.51 -17.01
N SER A 18 -4.40 -8.34 -17.73
CA SER A 18 -3.54 -7.16 -17.59
C SER A 18 -3.18 -6.54 -18.94
N TRP A 19 -2.76 -5.29 -18.90
CA TRP A 19 -2.15 -4.57 -20.01
C TRP A 19 -0.86 -3.91 -19.53
N PHE A 20 0.14 -3.82 -20.40
CA PHE A 20 1.40 -3.21 -20.06
C PHE A 20 1.91 -2.26 -21.13
N ASN A 21 2.74 -1.32 -20.73
CA ASN A 21 3.46 -0.42 -21.61
C ASN A 21 4.79 -0.01 -20.99
N LYS A 22 5.89 -0.20 -21.73
CA LYS A 22 7.25 0.09 -21.28
C LYS A 22 7.60 1.57 -21.26
N SER A 23 6.94 2.36 -22.11
CA SER A 23 7.34 3.75 -22.39
C SER A 23 6.69 4.76 -21.47
N ILE A 24 5.62 4.39 -20.78
CA ILE A 24 4.91 5.29 -19.88
C ILE A 24 5.38 5.10 -18.44
N ASN A 25 5.40 6.20 -17.69
CA ASN A 25 5.82 6.18 -16.29
C ASN A 25 4.66 5.80 -15.37
N LEU A 26 4.98 5.66 -14.09
CA LEU A 26 4.04 5.24 -13.06
C LEU A 26 2.89 6.26 -12.86
N GLU A 27 3.15 7.54 -13.02
CA GLU A 27 2.14 8.61 -12.88
C GLU A 27 1.09 8.55 -14.01
N GLU A 28 1.53 8.33 -15.24
CA GLU A 28 0.62 8.07 -16.37
C GLU A 28 -0.18 6.78 -16.13
N CYS A 29 0.46 5.74 -15.58
CA CYS A 29 -0.19 4.49 -15.22
C CYS A 29 -1.37 4.70 -14.26
N GLU A 30 -1.18 5.55 -13.24
CA GLU A 30 -2.23 5.94 -12.31
C GLU A 30 -3.38 6.65 -13.03
N ARG A 31 -3.07 7.64 -13.88
CA ARG A 31 -4.10 8.41 -14.60
C ARG A 31 -4.90 7.54 -15.57
N LEU A 32 -4.25 6.60 -16.26
CA LEU A 32 -4.92 5.62 -17.12
C LEU A 32 -5.83 4.70 -16.31
N CYS A 33 -5.37 4.21 -15.16
CA CYS A 33 -6.17 3.36 -14.30
C CYS A 33 -7.40 4.09 -13.73
N LEU A 34 -7.27 5.35 -13.27
CA LEU A 34 -8.41 6.14 -12.78
C LEU A 34 -9.49 6.34 -13.86
N ARG A 35 -9.08 6.57 -15.10
CA ARG A 35 -9.99 6.78 -16.24
C ARG A 35 -10.72 5.51 -16.67
N ASN A 36 -10.22 4.33 -16.31
CA ASN A 36 -10.82 3.06 -16.67
C ASN A 36 -11.54 2.46 -15.45
N CYS A 37 -12.87 2.45 -15.44
CA CYS A 37 -13.67 1.91 -14.33
C CYS A 37 -13.44 0.41 -14.05
N SER A 38 -12.93 -0.34 -15.02
CA SER A 38 -12.57 -1.75 -14.83
C SER A 38 -11.17 -1.94 -14.27
N CYS A 39 -10.33 -0.89 -14.22
CA CYS A 39 -9.00 -1.01 -13.62
C CYS A 39 -9.10 -1.21 -12.11
N THR A 40 -8.36 -2.18 -11.59
CA THR A 40 -8.35 -2.52 -10.15
C THR A 40 -6.98 -2.33 -9.49
N ALA A 41 -5.89 -2.34 -10.26
CA ALA A 41 -4.57 -2.04 -9.73
C ALA A 41 -3.56 -1.67 -10.82
N TYR A 42 -2.45 -1.07 -10.41
CA TYR A 42 -1.29 -0.86 -11.26
C TYR A 42 0.05 -1.07 -10.53
N ALA A 43 1.14 -1.23 -11.28
CA ALA A 43 2.51 -1.30 -10.78
C ALA A 43 3.50 -0.85 -11.87
N ASN A 44 4.76 -0.66 -11.47
CA ASN A 44 5.86 -0.60 -12.43
C ASN A 44 5.97 -1.94 -13.17
N LEU A 45 6.37 -1.89 -14.44
CA LEU A 45 6.62 -3.10 -15.23
C LEU A 45 8.01 -3.67 -14.97
N ASP A 46 9.01 -2.79 -14.86
CA ASP A 46 10.38 -3.10 -14.47
C ASP A 46 10.70 -2.31 -13.19
N ILE A 47 11.33 -2.96 -12.21
CA ILE A 47 11.66 -2.38 -10.90
C ILE A 47 13.11 -1.92 -10.77
N ARG A 48 13.93 -2.16 -11.80
CA ARG A 48 15.32 -1.73 -11.84
C ARG A 48 15.41 -0.21 -11.93
N ASP A 49 16.53 0.34 -11.47
CA ASP A 49 16.90 1.76 -11.66
C ASP A 49 15.82 2.76 -11.19
N GLY A 50 15.07 2.41 -10.13
CA GLY A 50 14.00 3.25 -9.57
C GLY A 50 12.61 2.98 -10.15
N GLY A 51 12.49 2.06 -11.11
CA GLY A 51 11.24 1.60 -11.68
C GLY A 51 10.86 2.29 -12.99
N SER A 52 10.32 1.52 -13.92
CA SER A 52 9.88 2.01 -15.23
C SER A 52 8.75 1.18 -15.82
N GLY A 53 8.09 1.74 -16.83
CA GLY A 53 6.94 1.14 -17.47
C GLY A 53 5.71 1.08 -16.56
N CYS A 54 4.66 0.48 -17.09
CA CYS A 54 3.36 0.41 -16.48
C CYS A 54 2.76 -0.97 -16.73
N LEU A 55 2.20 -1.55 -15.67
CA LEU A 55 1.43 -2.78 -15.71
C LEU A 55 0.11 -2.52 -14.98
N ILE A 56 -1.01 -2.72 -15.67
CA ILE A 56 -2.36 -2.45 -15.18
C ILE A 56 -3.16 -3.75 -15.16
N TRP A 57 -3.89 -4.00 -14.07
CA TRP A 57 -4.83 -5.11 -13.97
C TRP A 57 -6.27 -4.63 -14.07
N PHE A 58 -7.12 -5.49 -14.64
CA PHE A 58 -8.54 -5.23 -14.81
C PHE A 58 -9.39 -6.27 -14.10
N ASN A 59 -10.53 -5.81 -13.56
CA ASN A 59 -11.52 -6.63 -12.86
C ASN A 59 -10.88 -7.35 -11.66
N ASN A 60 -11.31 -8.56 -11.37
CA ASN A 60 -10.82 -9.31 -10.22
C ASN A 60 -9.36 -9.72 -10.39
N ILE A 61 -8.53 -9.33 -9.42
CA ILE A 61 -7.15 -9.78 -9.25
C ILE A 61 -7.09 -10.98 -8.31
N LEU A 62 -6.25 -11.95 -8.64
CA LEU A 62 -6.04 -13.18 -7.86
C LEU A 62 -4.54 -13.39 -7.62
N ASP A 63 -4.19 -14.15 -6.58
CA ASP A 63 -2.80 -14.53 -6.27
C ASP A 63 -1.86 -13.35 -5.94
N VAL A 64 -2.42 -12.26 -5.39
CA VAL A 64 -1.64 -11.20 -4.75
C VAL A 64 -1.16 -11.65 -3.37
N LYS A 65 0.14 -11.51 -3.08
CA LYS A 65 0.72 -12.00 -1.81
C LYS A 65 1.82 -11.08 -1.29
N LYS A 66 1.85 -10.83 0.01
CA LYS A 66 2.97 -10.16 0.67
C LYS A 66 4.18 -11.10 0.77
N LEU A 67 5.36 -10.64 0.37
CA LEU A 67 6.61 -11.38 0.51
C LEU A 67 7.35 -10.96 1.79
N SER A 68 8.08 -11.91 2.38
CA SER A 68 8.93 -11.68 3.56
C SER A 68 10.22 -10.92 3.20
N TYR A 69 10.71 -11.08 1.96
CA TYR A 69 11.87 -10.37 1.43
C TYR A 69 11.64 -10.06 -0.06
N GLY A 70 12.10 -8.89 -0.50
CA GLY A 70 11.92 -8.42 -1.88
C GLY A 70 10.47 -8.08 -2.24
N GLY A 71 10.09 -8.39 -3.49
CA GLY A 71 8.82 -8.00 -4.08
C GLY A 71 8.84 -6.58 -4.65
N GLN A 72 7.67 -6.05 -4.98
CA GLN A 72 7.56 -4.71 -5.55
C GLN A 72 6.34 -3.95 -5.04
N ASP A 73 6.32 -2.65 -5.33
CA ASP A 73 5.19 -1.78 -5.02
C ASP A 73 4.01 -2.08 -5.94
N PHE A 74 2.84 -2.23 -5.34
CA PHE A 74 1.58 -2.53 -5.99
C PHE A 74 0.52 -1.55 -5.51
N TYR A 75 -0.19 -0.92 -6.45
CA TYR A 75 -1.12 0.16 -6.17
C TYR A 75 -2.54 -0.33 -6.43
N MET A 76 -3.25 -0.65 -5.35
CA MET A 76 -4.60 -1.21 -5.41
C MET A 76 -5.63 -0.08 -5.37
N ARG A 77 -6.57 -0.09 -6.33
CA ARG A 77 -7.67 0.87 -6.37
C ARG A 77 -8.63 0.60 -5.21
N VAL A 78 -8.98 1.66 -4.49
CA VAL A 78 -9.91 1.62 -3.34
C VAL A 78 -10.80 2.85 -3.35
N ALA A 79 -11.90 2.81 -2.61
CA ALA A 79 -12.73 4.00 -2.42
C ALA A 79 -11.95 5.04 -1.60
N ALA A 80 -12.11 6.33 -1.91
CA ALA A 80 -11.38 7.39 -1.19
C ALA A 80 -11.64 7.39 0.33
N SER A 81 -12.82 6.92 0.77
CA SER A 81 -13.17 6.74 2.18
C SER A 81 -12.27 5.73 2.92
N GLU A 82 -11.67 4.78 2.21
CA GLU A 82 -10.83 3.72 2.80
C GLU A 82 -9.37 4.17 3.02
N LEU A 83 -8.93 5.22 2.30
CA LEU A 83 -7.57 5.75 2.41
C LEU A 83 -7.34 6.48 3.75
N GLY A 84 -8.35 7.15 4.29
CA GLY A 84 -8.26 7.93 5.54
C GLY A 84 -8.36 7.10 6.82
N ALA A 85 -9.10 5.98 6.79
CA ALA A 85 -9.36 5.18 8.00
C ALA A 85 -8.09 4.54 8.59
N ASN A 86 -7.15 4.12 7.74
CA ASN A 86 -5.96 3.37 8.17
C ASN A 86 -4.91 4.24 8.89
N THR A 87 -4.79 5.52 8.55
CA THR A 87 -3.83 6.43 9.19
C THR A 87 -4.27 6.80 10.60
N ASP A 88 -5.56 7.03 10.80
CA ASP A 88 -6.13 7.37 12.11
C ASP A 88 -6.05 6.22 13.11
N LEU A 89 -6.29 4.97 12.67
CA LEU A 89 -6.09 3.80 13.54
C LEU A 89 -4.63 3.64 13.98
N LYS A 90 -3.67 3.84 13.07
CA LYS A 90 -2.23 3.78 13.41
C LYS A 90 -1.83 4.88 14.40
N LYS A 91 -2.31 6.11 14.19
CA LYS A 91 -2.07 7.25 15.10
C LYS A 91 -2.63 6.99 16.51
N LYS A 92 -3.88 6.51 16.60
CA LYS A 92 -4.51 6.15 17.88
C LYS A 92 -3.76 5.03 18.60
N LYS A 93 -3.31 4.01 17.88
CA LYS A 93 -2.52 2.91 18.47
C LYS A 93 -1.17 3.38 18.99
N LEU A 94 -0.45 4.24 18.24
CA LEU A 94 0.82 4.81 18.67
C LEU A 94 0.65 5.70 19.91
N ALA A 95 -0.37 6.54 19.94
CA ALA A 95 -0.69 7.36 21.11
C ALA A 95 -0.97 6.51 22.35
N GLY A 96 -1.74 5.42 22.20
CA GLY A 96 -2.01 4.47 23.29
C GLY A 96 -0.75 3.81 23.85
N ILE A 97 0.18 3.39 22.99
CA ILE A 97 1.48 2.82 23.41
C ILE A 97 2.29 3.85 24.18
N LEU A 98 2.39 5.08 23.68
CA LEU A 98 3.18 6.14 24.33
C LEU A 98 2.64 6.47 25.73
N VAL A 99 1.31 6.63 25.84
CA VAL A 99 0.64 6.84 27.13
C VAL A 99 0.86 5.65 28.07
N GLY A 100 0.76 4.42 27.56
CA GLY A 100 1.01 3.20 28.33
C GLY A 100 2.44 3.14 28.91
N CYS A 101 3.45 3.45 28.09
CA CYS A 101 4.85 3.49 28.53
C CYS A 101 5.08 4.56 29.62
N ILE A 102 4.55 5.78 29.44
CA ILE A 102 4.69 6.86 30.42
C ILE A 102 4.04 6.46 31.75
N MET A 103 2.80 5.94 31.70
CA MET A 103 2.09 5.49 32.90
C MET A 103 2.84 4.35 33.61
N SER A 104 3.40 3.40 32.86
CA SER A 104 4.19 2.30 33.43
C SER A 104 5.44 2.80 34.16
N VAL A 105 6.18 3.76 33.59
CA VAL A 105 7.36 4.34 34.24
C VAL A 105 6.98 5.10 35.51
N VAL A 106 5.91 5.90 35.47
CA VAL A 106 5.42 6.64 36.64
C VAL A 106 5.03 5.69 37.78
N ILE A 107 4.36 4.57 37.47
CA ILE A 107 4.01 3.54 38.46
C ILE A 107 5.27 2.90 39.08
N MET A 108 6.29 2.60 38.29
CA MET A 108 7.55 2.02 38.79
C MET A 108 8.27 2.96 39.77
N ILE A 109 8.26 4.28 39.49
CA ILE A 109 8.82 5.31 40.39
C ILE A 109 8.03 5.39 41.69
N ILE A 110 6.69 5.39 41.64
CA ILE A 110 5.83 5.47 42.84
C ILE A 110 6.01 4.24 43.74
N LEU A 111 6.15 3.05 43.14
CA LEU A 111 6.35 1.80 43.88
C LEU A 111 7.79 1.63 44.40
N GLY A 112 8.72 2.55 44.07
CA GLY A 112 10.10 2.49 44.52
C GLY A 112 10.87 1.29 43.98
N VAL A 113 10.48 0.77 42.81
CA VAL A 113 11.10 -0.41 42.17
C VAL A 113 12.24 0.01 41.22
N ALA A 114 12.60 1.29 41.21
CA ALA A 114 13.67 1.87 40.39
C ALA A 114 14.95 2.08 41.21
#